data_AF-A0A6G6SL20-F1
#
_entry.id   AF-A0A6G6SL20-F1
#
_cell.length_a   1.000
_cell.length_b   1.000
_cell.length_c   1.000
_cell.angle_alpha   90.00
_cell.angle_beta   90.00
_cell.angle_gamma   90.00
#
_symmetry.space_group_name_H-M   'P 1'
#
loop_
_entity.id
_entity.type
_entity.pdbx_description
1 polymer ?
#
loop_
_entity_poly.entity_id
_entity_poly.type
_entity_poly.pdbx_seq_one_letter_code
_entity_poly.pdbx_strand_id
1 'polypeptide(L)'
;MNIKLPIKPIRMPAVLKLTGLSRSTIRTLEKKGDFPKRMYLSVRCVAWEAEEVDEWLKKRSQSRETPKCYTERKRNEAGQFVSNA
;
A
#
# COMPACT_ATOMS: atom_id res chain seq x y z
N MET A 1 7.58 -11.42 -29.70
CA MET A 1 8.00 -10.01 -29.62
C MET A 1 7.54 -9.43 -28.29
N ASN A 2 8.46 -9.06 -27.40
CA ASN A 2 8.12 -8.39 -26.14
C ASN A 2 8.03 -6.89 -26.39
N ILE A 3 6.84 -6.41 -26.75
CA ILE A 3 6.59 -4.98 -26.84
C ILE A 3 6.20 -4.50 -25.45
N LYS A 4 7.11 -3.80 -24.77
CA LYS A 4 6.83 -3.18 -23.48
C LYS A 4 6.03 -1.90 -23.72
N LEU A 5 4.85 -1.78 -23.10
CA LEU A 5 4.01 -0.59 -23.21
C LEU A 5 4.69 0.64 -22.59
N PRO A 6 4.31 1.87 -23.01
CA PRO A 6 4.84 3.07 -22.41
C PRO A 6 4.46 3.14 -20.92
N ILE A 7 5.47 3.40 -20.08
CA ILE A 7 5.30 3.55 -18.64
C ILE A 7 4.28 4.66 -18.37
N LYS A 8 3.28 4.37 -17.55
CA LYS A 8 2.26 5.34 -17.12
C LYS A 8 2.55 5.78 -15.67
N PRO A 9 3.33 6.85 -15.45
CA PRO A 9 3.70 7.29 -14.11
C PRO A 9 2.51 7.96 -13.41
N ILE A 10 2.12 7.44 -12.25
CA ILE A 10 1.13 8.04 -11.35
C ILE A 10 1.81 8.62 -10.11
N ARG A 11 1.40 9.81 -9.69
CA ARG A 11 1.95 10.48 -8.49
C ARG A 11 1.18 10.11 -7.23
N MET A 12 1.73 10.50 -6.08
CA MET A 12 1.16 10.22 -4.76
C MET A 12 -0.35 10.48 -4.65
N PRO A 13 -0.91 11.63 -5.10
CA PRO A 13 -2.36 11.86 -4.97
C PRO A 13 -3.21 10.82 -5.72
N ALA A 14 -2.76 10.39 -6.90
CA ALA A 14 -3.44 9.35 -7.67
C ALA A 14 -3.31 7.98 -7.00
N VAL A 15 -2.13 7.63 -6.47
CA VAL A 15 -1.92 6.38 -5.72
C VAL A 15 -2.82 6.32 -4.49
N LEU A 16 -2.95 7.41 -3.73
CA LEU A 16 -3.87 7.49 -2.58
C LEU A 16 -5.31 7.25 -3.01
N LYS A 17 -5.74 7.89 -4.11
CA LYS A 17 -7.10 7.73 -4.65
C LYS A 17 -7.38 6.31 -5.15
N LEU A 18 -6.39 5.67 -5.78
CA LEU A 18 -6.52 4.31 -6.32
C LEU A 18 -6.51 3.24 -5.23
N THR A 19 -5.63 3.38 -4.24
CA THR A 19 -5.44 2.36 -3.21
C THR A 19 -6.33 2.54 -1.99
N GLY A 20 -6.86 3.75 -1.76
CA GLY A 20 -7.57 4.11 -0.54
C GLY A 20 -6.68 4.13 0.72
N LEU A 21 -5.37 3.90 0.57
CA LEU A 21 -4.42 3.88 1.68
C LEU A 21 -3.93 5.28 2.02
N SER A 22 -3.51 5.44 3.27
CA SER A 22 -2.84 6.67 3.71
C SER A 22 -1.39 6.74 3.23
N ARG A 23 -0.82 7.95 3.20
CA ARG A 23 0.58 8.17 2.81
C ARG A 23 1.57 7.41 3.70
N SER A 24 1.31 7.36 5.01
CA SER A 24 2.17 6.64 5.96
C SER A 24 2.10 5.14 5.71
N THR A 25 0.91 4.60 5.48
CA THR A 25 0.72 3.18 5.15
C THR A 25 1.50 2.80 3.90
N ILE A 26 1.40 3.59 2.81
CA ILE A 26 2.16 3.34 1.57
C ILE A 26 3.67 3.33 1.85
N ARG A 27 4.19 4.31 2.61
CA ARG A 27 5.61 4.34 2.99
C ARG A 27 6.04 3.14 3.82
N THR A 28 5.20 2.69 4.74
CA THR A 28 5.47 1.48 5.55
C THR A 28 5.49 0.24 4.67
N LEU A 29 4.54 0.09 3.76
CA LEU A 29 4.51 -1.04 2.83
C LEU A 29 5.71 -1.00 1.85
N GLU A 30 6.07 0.17 1.35
CA GLU A 30 7.27 0.38 0.54
C GLU A 30 8.53 -0.03 1.30
N LYS A 31 8.67 0.36 2.58
CA LYS A 31 9.79 -0.05 3.44
C LYS A 31 9.80 -1.56 3.69
N LYS A 32 8.64 -2.20 3.78
CA LYS A 32 8.51 -3.66 3.92
C LYS A 32 8.77 -4.42 2.62
N GLY A 33 8.82 -3.74 1.47
CA GLY A 33 8.86 -4.38 0.16
C GLY A 33 7.51 -4.92 -0.33
N ASP A 34 6.43 -4.63 0.42
CA ASP A 34 5.07 -5.08 0.15
C ASP A 34 4.31 -4.13 -0.77
N PHE A 35 4.96 -3.13 -1.38
CA PHE A 35 4.37 -2.15 -2.28
C PHE A 35 5.29 -1.88 -3.47
N PRO A 36 4.75 -1.55 -4.66
CA PRO A 36 5.55 -1.19 -5.82
C PRO A 36 6.61 -0.12 -5.54
N LYS A 37 7.78 -0.27 -6.15
CA LYS A 37 8.91 0.62 -5.91
C LYS A 37 8.65 1.97 -6.58
N ARG A 38 8.99 3.06 -5.89
CA ARG A 38 8.89 4.40 -6.50
C ARG A 38 9.99 4.63 -7.54
N MET A 39 9.62 5.31 -8.62
CA MET A 39 10.52 5.90 -9.59
C MET A 39 10.74 7.38 -9.25
N TYR A 40 11.98 7.82 -9.28
CA TYR A 40 12.33 9.23 -9.10
C TYR A 40 12.33 9.92 -10.46
N LEU A 41 11.38 10.83 -10.68
CA LEU A 41 11.35 11.70 -11.85
C LEU A 41 12.28 12.91 -11.66
N SER A 42 12.46 13.34 -10.41
CA SER A 42 13.44 14.35 -10.01
C SER A 42 13.76 14.20 -8.52
N VAL A 43 14.67 15.03 -7.99
CA VAL A 43 15.06 15.03 -6.57
C VAL A 43 13.85 15.17 -5.63
N ARG A 44 12.81 15.91 -6.05
CA ARG A 44 11.60 16.16 -5.25
C ARG A 44 10.33 15.51 -5.81
N CYS A 45 10.44 14.79 -6.94
CA CYS A 45 9.29 14.23 -7.64
C CYS A 45 9.43 12.72 -7.75
N VAL A 46 8.46 12.00 -7.19
CA VAL A 46 8.37 10.55 -7.24
C VAL A 46 7.05 10.12 -7.88
N ALA A 47 7.10 9.01 -8.60
CA ALA A 47 5.96 8.39 -9.24
C ALA A 47 6.02 6.86 -9.10
N TRP A 48 4.91 6.20 -9.36
CA TRP A 48 4.79 4.75 -9.45
C TRP A 48 4.25 4.39 -10.82
N GLU A 49 4.54 3.17 -11.28
CA GLU A 49 3.94 2.66 -12.50
C GLU A 49 2.49 2.25 -12.23
N ALA A 50 1.56 2.73 -13.06
CA ALA A 50 0.13 2.48 -12.86
C ALA A 50 -0.19 0.98 -12.91
N GLU A 51 0.47 0.23 -13.81
CA GLU A 51 0.27 -1.20 -13.98
C GLU A 51 0.74 -1.99 -12.76
N GLU A 52 1.93 -1.69 -12.22
CA GLU A 52 2.43 -2.35 -11.00
C GLU A 52 1.50 -2.13 -9.79
N VAL A 53 0.94 -0.91 -9.65
CA VAL A 53 -0.01 -0.60 -8.58
C VAL A 53 -1.33 -1.35 -8.76
N ASP A 54 -1.81 -1.47 -10.01
CA ASP A 54 -3.01 -2.23 -10.33
C ASP A 54 -2.82 -3.74 -10.10
N GLU A 55 -1.69 -4.30 -10.53
CA GLU A 55 -1.32 -5.69 -10.23
C GLU A 55 -1.22 -5.96 -8.74
N TRP A 56 -0.63 -5.03 -7.98
CA TRP A 56 -0.56 -5.12 -6.53
C TRP A 56 -1.94 -5.12 -5.88
N LEU A 57 -2.87 -4.28 -6.37
CA LEU A 57 -4.27 -4.28 -5.92
C LEU A 57 -4.96 -5.60 -6.25
N LYS A 58 -4.77 -6.14 -7.46
CA LYS A 58 -5.33 -7.43 -7.89
C LYS A 58 -4.87 -8.56 -6.97
N LYS A 59 -3.58 -8.63 -6.67
CA LYS A 59 -3.02 -9.63 -5.73
C LYS A 59 -3.70 -9.57 -4.36
N ARG A 60 -3.92 -8.37 -3.81
CA ARG A 60 -4.60 -8.20 -2.52
C ARG A 60 -6.11 -8.47 -2.57
N SER A 61 -6.76 -8.17 -3.68
CA SER A 61 -8.19 -8.46 -3.86
C SER A 61 -8.49 -9.97 -3.88
N GLN A 62 -7.52 -10.79 -4.27
CA GLN A 62 -7.63 -12.25 -4.23
C GLN A 62 -7.48 -12.76 -2.79
N SER A 63 -6.57 -12.16 -2.02
CA SER A 63 -6.37 -12.42 -0.59
C SER A 63 -7.35 -11.62 0.27
N ARG A 64 -8.68 -11.81 0.10
CA ARG A 64 -9.76 -11.15 0.88
C ARG A 64 -9.76 -11.48 2.39
N GLU A 65 -8.64 -11.94 2.92
CA GLU A 65 -8.43 -12.17 4.33
C GLU A 65 -8.32 -10.81 5.01
N THR A 66 -9.22 -10.57 5.95
CA THR A 66 -9.13 -9.42 6.85
C THR A 66 -7.83 -9.55 7.65
N PRO A 67 -6.95 -8.53 7.68
CA PRO A 67 -5.81 -8.55 8.59
C PRO A 67 -6.33 -8.71 10.03
N LYS A 68 -5.85 -9.73 10.75
CA LYS A 68 -6.23 -10.04 12.15
C LYS A 68 -6.10 -8.86 13.14
N CYS A 69 -5.38 -7.81 12.75
CA CYS A 69 -4.93 -6.75 13.65
C CYS A 69 -5.97 -5.69 14.08
N TYR A 70 -7.07 -5.44 13.35
CA TYR A 70 -8.07 -4.46 13.82
C TYR A 70 -9.07 -5.08 14.81
N THR A 71 -9.39 -6.35 14.64
CA THR A 71 -10.43 -7.07 15.40
C THR A 71 -9.93 -7.60 16.75
N GLU A 72 -8.62 -7.70 16.95
CA GLU A 72 -8.01 -8.30 18.14
C GLU A 72 -7.46 -7.27 19.13
N ARG A 73 -8.09 -6.09 19.25
CA ARG A 73 -7.96 -5.32 20.50
C ARG A 73 -8.65 -6.10 21.61
N LYS A 74 -7.94 -7.06 22.22
CA LYS A 74 -8.42 -7.75 23.43
C LYS A 74 -8.74 -6.68 24.47
N ARG A 75 -10.03 -6.44 24.70
CA ARG A 75 -10.47 -5.74 25.91
C ARG A 75 -10.30 -6.73 27.04
N ASN A 76 -9.69 -6.30 28.14
CA ASN A 76 -9.83 -7.05 29.39
C ASN A 76 -11.31 -7.04 29.84
N GLU A 77 -11.67 -7.82 30.86
CA GLU A 77 -13.03 -7.85 31.42
C GLU A 77 -13.50 -6.45 31.89
N ALA A 78 -12.55 -5.53 32.14
CA ALA A 78 -12.78 -4.12 32.48
C ALA A 78 -12.94 -3.17 31.26
N GLY A 79 -12.93 -3.68 30.02
CA GLY A 79 -13.15 -2.89 28.81
C GLY A 79 -11.97 -2.01 28.36
N GLN A 80 -10.82 -2.11 29.01
CA GLN A 80 -9.64 -1.30 28.74
C GLN A 80 -8.77 -1.91 27.63
N PHE A 81 -8.09 -1.05 26.88
CA PHE A 81 -7.10 -1.46 25.88
C PHE A 81 -5.81 -1.89 26.57
N VAL A 82 -5.45 -3.17 26.47
CA VAL A 82 -4.12 -3.63 26.88
C VAL A 82 -3.11 -3.29 25.78
N SER A 83 -2.20 -2.37 26.06
CA SER A 83 -0.96 -2.19 25.30
C SER A 83 0.01 -3.29 25.72
N ASN A 84 0.52 -4.09 24.77
CA ASN A 84 1.66 -4.95 25.03
C ASN A 84 2.89 -4.05 25.29
N ALA A 85 3.25 -3.90 26.56
CA ALA A 85 4.56 -3.41 27.00
C ALA A 85 5.49 -4.61 27.21
#